data_AF-A0A8T5BWZ3-F1
#
_entry.id   AF-A0A8T5BWZ3-F1
#
_cell.length_a   1.000
_cell.length_b   1.000
_cell.length_c   1.000
_cell.angle_alpha   90.00
_cell.angle_beta   90.00
_cell.angle_gamma   90.00
#
_symmetry.space_group_name_H-M   'P 1'
#
loop_
_entity.id
_entity.type
_entity.pdbx_description
1 polymer ?
#
loop_
_entity_poly.entity_id
_entity_poly.type
_entity_poly.pdbx_seq_one_letter_code
_entity_poly.pdbx_strand_id
1 'polypeptide(L)'
;MLKAKDIAVTCIFTALVCIATISFTIYVPSTRGYFNIGETMIYVAALLFGPLIGGVSGGLGSMFADLLLGYYHYAPATLVIKAIEGFVVGFISRKGITLASKGNKRSWQAFSIASGILTGSLIVIVGSVYYSGYTELYSSIISAETPTMVINIPIEFWLGLGITTALLISIFALTF
;
A
#
# COMPACT_ATOMS: atom_id res chain seq x y z
N MET A 1 10.00 -16.93 20.64
CA MET A 1 8.73 -17.57 20.25
C MET A 1 7.63 -16.52 20.24
N LEU A 2 6.79 -16.51 19.20
CA LEU A 2 5.55 -15.74 19.20
C LEU A 2 4.65 -16.25 20.33
N LYS A 3 4.06 -15.34 21.10
CA LYS A 3 3.09 -15.72 22.13
C LYS A 3 1.75 -16.04 21.47
N ALA A 4 0.89 -16.80 22.16
CA ALA A 4 -0.46 -17.09 21.67
C ALA A 4 -1.24 -15.83 21.26
N LYS A 5 -1.06 -14.73 22.02
CA LYS A 5 -1.61 -13.41 21.69
C LYS A 5 -1.11 -12.89 20.33
N ASP A 6 0.18 -13.03 20.03
CA ASP A 6 0.77 -12.51 18.79
C ASP A 6 0.19 -13.26 17.59
N ILE A 7 0.04 -14.58 17.71
CA ILE A 7 -0.59 -15.43 16.69
C ILE A 7 -2.05 -15.00 16.47
N ALA A 8 -2.83 -14.82 17.56
CA ALA A 8 -4.22 -14.38 17.46
C ALA A 8 -4.35 -13.02 16.76
N VAL A 9 -3.48 -12.06 17.11
CA VAL A 9 -3.45 -10.75 16.45
C VAL A 9 -3.10 -10.89 14.97
N THR A 10 -2.11 -11.71 14.62
CA THR A 10 -1.77 -11.98 13.21
C THR A 10 -2.96 -12.55 12.43
N CYS A 11 -3.69 -13.52 12.99
CA CYS A 11 -4.88 -14.08 12.34
C CYS A 11 -5.99 -13.03 12.14
N ILE A 12 -6.28 -12.21 13.16
CA ILE A 12 -7.27 -11.14 13.06
C ILE A 12 -6.88 -10.13 11.99
N PHE A 13 -5.63 -9.67 11.98
CA PHE A 13 -5.17 -8.72 10.97
C PHE A 13 -5.11 -9.32 9.57
N THR A 14 -4.82 -10.62 9.45
CA THR A 14 -4.90 -11.32 8.16
C THR A 14 -6.32 -11.24 7.60
N ALA A 15 -7.33 -11.49 8.44
CA ALA A 15 -8.73 -11.37 8.04
C ALA A 15 -9.11 -9.92 7.69
N LEU A 16 -8.67 -8.95 8.50
CA LEU A 16 -8.94 -7.53 8.23
C LEU A 16 -8.29 -7.03 6.94
N VAL A 17 -7.04 -7.42 6.67
CA VAL A 17 -6.36 -7.11 5.39
C VAL A 17 -7.16 -7.70 4.23
N CYS A 18 -7.53 -8.98 4.31
CA CYS A 18 -8.34 -9.63 3.27
C CYS A 18 -9.67 -8.91 3.03
N ILE A 19 -10.42 -8.61 4.09
CA ILE A 19 -11.70 -7.89 4.00
C ILE A 19 -11.50 -6.50 3.41
N ALA A 20 -10.49 -5.75 3.86
CA ALA A 20 -10.21 -4.42 3.35
C ALA A 20 -9.81 -4.44 1.86
N THR A 21 -9.02 -5.43 1.44
CA THR A 21 -8.66 -5.63 0.03
C THR A 21 -9.88 -5.94 -0.82
N ILE A 22 -10.81 -6.80 -0.36
CA ILE A 22 -12.03 -7.17 -1.11
C ILE A 22 -13.10 -6.07 -1.10
N SER A 23 -13.18 -5.28 -0.02
CA SER A 23 -14.25 -4.28 0.17
C SER A 23 -14.15 -3.12 -0.81
N PHE A 24 -12.91 -2.73 -1.18
CA PHE A 24 -12.64 -1.57 -2.02
C PHE A 24 -11.68 -1.92 -3.13
N THR A 25 -12.21 -2.37 -4.27
CA THR A 25 -11.45 -2.75 -5.46
C THR A 25 -11.82 -1.90 -6.66
N ILE A 26 -10.84 -1.29 -7.32
CA ILE A 26 -11.04 -0.59 -8.59
C ILE A 26 -10.44 -1.45 -9.68
N TYR A 27 -11.24 -1.92 -10.63
CA TYR A 27 -10.71 -2.73 -11.73
C TYR A 27 -9.90 -1.86 -12.70
N VAL A 28 -8.77 -2.40 -13.14
CA VAL A 28 -7.84 -1.71 -14.04
C VAL A 28 -7.70 -2.53 -15.32
N PRO A 29 -8.43 -2.16 -16.40
CA PRO A 29 -8.43 -2.92 -17.65
C PRO A 29 -7.03 -3.11 -18.24
N SER A 30 -6.17 -2.09 -18.13
CA SER A 30 -4.81 -2.10 -18.70
C SER A 30 -3.89 -3.17 -18.10
N THR A 31 -4.06 -3.49 -16.82
CA THR A 31 -3.24 -4.49 -16.13
C THR A 31 -3.95 -5.82 -15.97
N ARG A 32 -5.27 -5.90 -16.24
CA ARG A 32 -6.13 -7.03 -15.85
C ARG A 32 -6.04 -7.35 -14.35
N GLY A 33 -5.73 -6.33 -13.56
CA GLY A 33 -5.65 -6.38 -12.11
C GLY A 33 -6.64 -5.39 -11.49
N TYR A 34 -6.48 -5.17 -10.18
CA TYR A 34 -7.30 -4.23 -9.45
C TYR A 34 -6.47 -3.43 -8.45
N PHE A 35 -6.85 -2.17 -8.26
CA PHE A 35 -6.36 -1.34 -7.17
C PHE A 35 -7.14 -1.65 -5.90
N ASN A 36 -6.48 -1.70 -4.75
CA ASN A 36 -7.13 -2.00 -3.47
C ASN A 36 -6.63 -1.09 -2.34
N ILE A 37 -7.45 -0.94 -1.30
CA ILE A 37 -7.14 -0.10 -0.11
C ILE A 37 -6.66 -0.97 1.07
N GLY A 38 -6.42 -2.27 0.84
CA GLY A 38 -6.00 -3.22 1.87
C GLY A 38 -4.67 -2.86 2.55
N GLU A 39 -3.81 -2.11 1.84
CA GLU A 39 -2.53 -1.56 2.36
C GLU A 39 -2.69 -0.87 3.70
N THR A 40 -3.83 -0.19 3.89
CA THR A 40 -4.12 0.54 5.12
C THR A 40 -4.08 -0.38 6.35
N MET A 41 -4.68 -1.58 6.26
CA MET A 41 -4.66 -2.55 7.35
C MET A 41 -3.30 -3.22 7.52
N ILE A 42 -2.52 -3.37 6.43
CA ILE A 42 -1.13 -3.83 6.49
C ILE A 42 -0.30 -2.84 7.32
N TYR A 43 -0.44 -1.54 7.05
CA TYR A 43 0.28 -0.50 7.77
C TYR A 43 -0.17 -0.39 9.21
N VAL A 44 -1.47 -0.50 9.50
CA VAL A 44 -1.95 -0.54 10.89
C VAL A 44 -1.34 -1.73 11.65
N ALA A 45 -1.33 -2.92 11.06
CA ALA A 45 -0.71 -4.10 11.66
C ALA A 45 0.78 -3.90 11.92
N ALA A 46 1.50 -3.40 10.92
CA ALA A 46 2.94 -3.17 10.96
C ALA A 46 3.35 -2.10 11.98
N LEU A 47 2.62 -0.98 12.03
CA LEU A 47 2.90 0.13 12.93
C LEU A 47 2.58 -0.21 14.39
N LEU A 48 1.49 -0.93 14.65
CA LEU A 48 1.08 -1.30 16.02
C LEU A 48 1.86 -2.50 16.56
N PHE A 49 2.06 -3.53 15.75
CA PHE A 49 2.52 -4.84 16.21
C PHE A 49 3.89 -5.25 15.66
N GLY A 50 4.45 -4.46 14.73
CA GLY A 50 5.81 -4.62 14.23
C GLY A 50 5.94 -5.51 12.99
N PRO A 51 7.20 -5.81 12.61
CA PRO A 51 7.52 -6.32 11.28
C PRO A 51 6.97 -7.73 11.02
N LEU A 52 7.05 -8.63 11.99
CA LEU A 52 6.57 -10.01 11.82
C LEU A 52 5.06 -10.06 11.65
N ILE A 53 4.32 -9.35 12.51
CA ILE A 53 2.86 -9.36 12.47
C ILE A 53 2.38 -8.67 11.19
N GLY A 54 2.90 -7.46 10.89
CA GLY A 54 2.55 -6.73 9.68
C GLY A 54 2.88 -7.48 8.38
N GLY A 55 4.05 -8.11 8.31
CA GLY A 55 4.45 -8.88 7.13
C GLY A 55 3.58 -10.13 6.94
N VAL A 56 3.39 -10.95 7.98
CA VAL A 56 2.58 -12.17 7.83
C VAL A 56 1.12 -11.83 7.52
N SER A 57 0.53 -10.85 8.23
CA SER A 57 -0.86 -10.46 7.97
C SER A 57 -1.05 -9.80 6.61
N GLY A 58 -0.08 -9.00 6.17
CA GLY A 58 -0.13 -8.35 4.85
C GLY A 58 -0.02 -9.35 3.71
N GLY A 59 0.99 -10.22 3.75
CA GLY A 59 1.19 -11.26 2.74
C GLY A 59 0.00 -12.20 2.62
N LEU A 60 -0.40 -12.84 3.72
CA LEU A 60 -1.48 -13.82 3.69
C LEU A 60 -2.83 -13.17 3.39
N GLY A 61 -3.14 -12.02 4.00
CA GLY A 61 -4.42 -11.35 3.83
C GLY A 61 -4.66 -10.94 2.39
N SER A 62 -3.68 -10.31 1.75
CA SER A 62 -3.79 -9.88 0.36
C SER A 62 -3.76 -11.06 -0.62
N MET A 63 -2.96 -12.10 -0.36
CA MET A 63 -3.00 -13.32 -1.17
C MET A 63 -4.39 -13.98 -1.12
N PHE A 64 -5.01 -14.09 0.05
CA PHE A 64 -6.36 -14.64 0.16
C PHE A 64 -7.39 -13.80 -0.59
N ALA A 65 -7.25 -12.47 -0.58
CA ALA A 65 -8.12 -11.61 -1.37
C ALA A 65 -7.97 -11.88 -2.88
N ASP A 66 -6.74 -12.02 -3.40
CA ASP A 66 -6.51 -12.40 -4.80
C ASP A 66 -7.16 -13.73 -5.16
N LEU A 67 -7.04 -14.73 -4.29
CA LEU A 67 -7.66 -16.05 -4.50
C LEU A 67 -9.20 -15.95 -4.51
N LEU A 68 -9.79 -15.18 -3.59
CA LEU A 68 -11.23 -15.02 -3.47
C LEU A 68 -11.85 -14.18 -4.61
N LEU A 69 -11.09 -13.20 -5.12
CA LEU A 69 -11.51 -12.35 -6.24
C LEU A 69 -11.20 -12.97 -7.62
N GLY A 70 -10.51 -14.11 -7.67
CA GLY A 70 -10.20 -14.82 -8.92
C GLY A 70 -8.90 -14.38 -9.61
N TYR A 71 -8.08 -13.55 -8.97
CA TYR A 71 -6.77 -13.09 -9.45
C TYR A 71 -5.64 -14.07 -9.10
N TYR A 72 -5.86 -15.37 -9.34
CA TYR A 72 -4.97 -16.46 -8.90
C TYR A 72 -3.51 -16.33 -9.33
N HIS A 73 -3.26 -15.72 -10.49
CA HIS A 73 -1.91 -15.54 -11.05
C HIS A 73 -1.11 -14.46 -10.31
N TYR A 74 -1.77 -13.49 -9.67
CA TYR A 74 -1.11 -12.48 -8.84
C TYR A 74 -0.81 -13.00 -7.42
N ALA A 75 -1.62 -13.93 -6.91
CA ALA A 75 -1.55 -14.38 -5.51
C ALA A 75 -0.14 -14.74 -4.99
N PRO A 76 0.71 -15.50 -5.73
CA PRO A 76 2.07 -15.81 -5.25
C PRO A 76 2.97 -14.58 -5.15
N ALA A 77 2.87 -13.66 -6.10
CA ALA A 77 3.64 -12.42 -6.09
C ALA A 77 3.13 -11.47 -5.00
N THR A 78 1.80 -11.34 -4.86
CA THR A 78 1.16 -10.54 -3.82
C THR A 78 1.58 -11.00 -2.43
N LEU A 79 1.61 -12.32 -2.17
CA LEU A 79 2.07 -12.87 -0.90
C LEU A 79 3.46 -12.33 -0.52
N VAL A 80 4.41 -12.39 -1.45
CA VAL A 80 5.80 -11.99 -1.21
C VAL A 80 5.92 -10.47 -1.08
N ILE A 81 5.33 -9.71 -2.01
CA ILE A 81 5.42 -8.25 -2.05
C ILE A 81 4.79 -7.66 -0.79
N LYS A 82 3.58 -8.10 -0.43
CA LYS A 82 2.84 -7.60 0.74
C LYS A 82 3.45 -8.04 2.06
N ALA A 83 4.07 -9.21 2.10
CA ALA A 83 4.85 -9.61 3.27
C ALA A 83 6.08 -8.74 3.49
N ILE A 84 6.83 -8.45 2.42
CA ILE A 84 8.00 -7.57 2.48
C ILE A 84 7.58 -6.16 2.86
N GLU A 85 6.52 -5.64 2.27
CA GLU A 85 5.97 -4.32 2.57
C GLU A 85 5.63 -4.16 4.05
N GLY A 86 4.78 -5.05 4.60
CA GLY A 86 4.41 -5.01 6.02
C GLY A 86 5.61 -5.19 6.95
N PHE A 87 6.56 -6.05 6.57
CA PHE A 87 7.79 -6.25 7.34
C PHE A 87 8.65 -4.99 7.36
N VAL A 88 8.90 -4.38 6.21
CA VAL A 88 9.74 -3.18 6.08
C VAL A 88 9.12 -2.02 6.84
N VAL A 89 7.81 -1.77 6.70
CA VAL A 89 7.10 -0.72 7.44
C VAL A 89 7.25 -0.94 8.95
N GLY A 90 7.01 -2.16 9.44
CA GLY A 90 7.12 -2.47 10.87
C GLY A 90 8.55 -2.42 11.40
N PHE A 91 9.55 -2.68 10.54
CA PHE A 91 10.95 -2.59 10.91
C PHE A 91 11.42 -1.13 10.98
N ILE A 92 11.06 -0.32 9.98
CA ILE A 92 11.38 1.10 9.93
C ILE A 92 10.66 1.85 11.05
N SER A 93 9.41 1.53 11.38
CA SER A 93 8.71 2.20 12.49
C SER A 93 9.43 2.02 13.83
N ARG A 94 10.06 0.86 14.04
CA ARG A 94 10.80 0.56 15.28
C ARG A 94 12.24 1.09 15.27
N LYS A 95 12.95 1.03 14.13
CA LYS A 95 14.37 1.44 14.03
C LYS A 95 14.60 2.83 13.46
N GLY A 96 13.76 3.28 12.53
CA GLY A 96 13.86 4.55 11.82
C GLY A 96 13.76 5.76 12.74
N ILE A 97 12.92 5.68 13.78
CA ILE A 97 12.85 6.72 14.84
C ILE A 97 14.21 6.89 15.53
N THR A 98 14.95 5.80 15.75
CA THR A 98 16.28 5.84 16.38
C THR A 98 17.38 6.32 15.44
N LEU A 99 17.28 6.03 14.14
CA LEU A 99 18.25 6.46 13.13
C LEU A 99 18.12 7.95 12.78
N ALA A 100 16.89 8.47 12.69
CA ALA A 100 16.63 9.90 12.52
C ALA A 100 17.21 10.74 13.67
N SER A 101 17.21 10.19 14.89
CA SER A 101 17.76 10.86 16.08
C SER A 101 19.30 10.85 16.17
N LYS A 102 20.01 10.04 15.36
CA LYS A 102 21.49 9.91 15.40
C LYS A 102 22.20 10.43 14.14
N GLY A 103 21.47 10.65 13.04
CA GLY A 103 22.04 11.07 11.75
C GLY A 103 22.31 12.58 11.67
N ASN A 104 23.22 12.98 10.77
CA ASN A 104 23.41 14.39 10.41
C ASN A 104 22.13 14.92 9.74
N LYS A 105 21.59 16.04 10.25
CA LYS A 105 20.36 16.68 9.75
C LYS A 105 20.36 16.85 8.22
N ARG A 106 21.48 17.30 7.64
CA ARG A 106 21.60 17.48 6.18
C ARG A 106 21.48 16.18 5.39
N SER A 107 22.05 15.08 5.88
CA SER A 107 21.95 13.77 5.21
C SER A 107 20.53 13.23 5.26
N TRP A 108 19.82 13.45 6.38
CA TRP A 108 18.43 13.03 6.53
C TRP A 108 17.50 13.84 5.61
N GLN A 109 17.72 15.16 5.51
CA GLN A 109 17.04 16.02 4.56
C GLN A 109 17.24 15.59 3.11
N ALA A 110 18.49 15.33 2.72
CA ALA A 110 18.81 14.89 1.36
C ALA A 110 18.15 13.54 1.01
N PHE A 111 18.19 12.58 1.94
CA PHE A 111 17.53 11.29 1.77
C PHE A 111 16.01 11.44 1.59
N SER A 112 15.37 12.22 2.46
CA SER A 112 13.93 12.41 2.41
C SER A 112 13.49 13.16 1.15
N ILE A 113 14.20 14.21 0.72
CA ILE A 113 13.94 14.90 -0.55
C ILE A 113 14.10 13.94 -1.73
N ALA A 114 15.18 13.16 -1.78
CA ALA A 114 15.40 12.18 -2.84
C ALA A 114 14.27 11.13 -2.87
N SER A 115 13.84 10.63 -1.71
CA SER A 115 12.72 9.70 -1.61
C SER A 115 11.39 10.31 -2.04
N GLY A 116 11.16 11.59 -1.75
CA GLY A 116 9.96 12.33 -2.18
C GLY A 116 9.91 12.51 -3.69
N ILE A 117 11.02 12.95 -4.31
CA ILE A 117 11.13 13.08 -5.76
C ILE A 117 10.93 11.72 -6.43
N LEU A 118 11.58 10.67 -5.93
CA LEU A 118 11.44 9.33 -6.47
C LEU A 118 9.99 8.84 -6.40
N THR A 119 9.36 8.95 -5.23
CA THR A 119 7.99 8.49 -5.00
C THR A 119 7.00 9.27 -5.87
N GLY A 120 7.11 10.60 -5.90
CA GLY A 120 6.27 11.43 -6.75
C GLY A 120 6.45 11.12 -8.23
N SER A 121 7.69 10.93 -8.69
CA SER A 121 7.98 10.54 -10.09
C SER A 121 7.36 9.19 -10.44
N LEU A 122 7.46 8.21 -9.53
CA LEU A 122 6.84 6.90 -9.74
C LEU A 122 5.31 6.99 -9.81
N ILE A 123 4.68 7.81 -8.95
CA ILE A 123 3.23 8.05 -9.00
C ILE A 123 2.82 8.64 -10.35
N VAL A 124 3.55 9.65 -10.85
CA VAL A 124 3.27 10.23 -12.17
C VAL A 124 3.40 9.17 -13.26
N ILE A 125 4.53 8.47 -13.32
CA ILE A 125 4.82 7.54 -14.42
C ILE A 125 3.85 6.35 -14.40
N VAL A 126 3.73 5.66 -13.26
CA VAL A 126 2.88 4.47 -13.16
C VAL A 126 1.41 4.85 -13.29
N GLY A 127 1.00 5.93 -12.63
CA GLY A 127 -0.37 6.43 -12.68
C GLY A 127 -0.81 6.80 -14.09
N SER A 128 -0.01 7.63 -14.77
CA SER A 128 -0.34 8.08 -16.14
C SER A 128 -0.32 6.96 -17.18
N VAL A 129 0.58 5.97 -17.05
CA VAL A 129 0.72 4.89 -18.02
C VAL A 129 -0.32 3.78 -17.81
N TYR A 130 -0.58 3.38 -16.57
CA TYR A 130 -1.39 2.19 -16.26
C TYR A 130 -2.77 2.50 -15.70
N TYR A 131 -2.98 3.68 -15.11
CA TYR A 131 -4.21 4.03 -14.38
C TYR A 131 -4.91 5.29 -14.93
N SER A 132 -4.55 5.76 -16.11
CA SER A 132 -5.29 6.81 -16.82
C SER A 132 -6.34 6.23 -17.77
N GLY A 133 -7.44 6.95 -17.93
CA GLY A 133 -8.56 6.57 -18.79
C GLY A 133 -9.80 6.12 -18.01
N TYR A 134 -10.69 5.41 -18.70
CA TYR A 134 -11.94 4.92 -18.10
C TYR A 134 -11.65 3.76 -17.13
N THR A 135 -11.99 3.98 -15.87
CA THR A 135 -11.86 3.00 -14.80
C THR A 135 -13.22 2.63 -14.25
N GLU A 136 -13.40 1.35 -13.97
CA GLU A 136 -14.64 0.79 -13.47
C GLU A 136 -14.49 0.56 -11.97
N LEU A 137 -15.32 1.27 -11.21
CA LEU A 137 -15.40 1.11 -9.76
C LEU A 137 -16.33 -0.06 -9.46
N TYR A 138 -15.83 -1.00 -8.67
CA TYR A 138 -16.61 -2.10 -8.14
C TYR A 138 -16.67 -1.96 -6.62
N SER A 139 -17.89 -1.95 -6.08
CA SER A 139 -18.09 -2.09 -4.64
C SER A 139 -18.72 -3.44 -4.37
N SER A 140 -18.05 -4.27 -3.58
CA SER A 140 -18.55 -5.58 -3.16
C SER A 140 -19.79 -5.49 -2.24
N ILE A 141 -20.17 -4.28 -1.81
CA ILE A 141 -21.40 -4.02 -1.03
C ILE A 141 -22.65 -4.00 -1.92
N ILE A 142 -22.52 -3.67 -3.22
CA ILE A 142 -23.68 -3.36 -4.09
C ILE A 142 -23.91 -4.42 -5.18
N SER A 143 -22.85 -5.04 -5.74
CA SER A 143 -22.86 -6.29 -6.53
C SER A 143 -21.54 -6.41 -7.32
N ALA A 144 -20.98 -7.62 -7.43
CA ALA A 144 -19.73 -7.87 -8.16
C ALA A 144 -19.90 -8.01 -9.70
N GLU A 145 -21.14 -7.93 -10.21
CA GLU A 145 -21.45 -8.21 -11.61
C GLU A 145 -21.65 -6.94 -12.46
N THR A 146 -21.84 -5.78 -11.84
CA THR A 146 -22.05 -4.49 -12.54
C THR A 146 -21.15 -3.41 -11.95
N PRO A 147 -20.42 -2.65 -12.78
CA PRO A 147 -19.63 -1.53 -12.29
C PRO A 147 -20.57 -0.50 -11.65
N THR A 148 -20.27 -0.09 -10.42
CA THR A 148 -21.09 0.87 -9.68
C THR A 148 -20.96 2.27 -10.26
N MET A 149 -19.80 2.58 -10.82
CA MET A 149 -19.51 3.86 -11.44
C MET A 149 -18.36 3.71 -12.44
N VAL A 150 -18.44 4.41 -13.56
CA VAL A 150 -17.32 4.55 -14.51
C VAL A 150 -16.79 5.97 -14.41
N ILE A 151 -15.51 6.12 -14.08
CA ILE A 151 -14.86 7.42 -13.97
C ILE A 151 -13.69 7.48 -14.95
N ASN A 152 -13.59 8.59 -15.67
CA ASN A 152 -12.40 8.89 -16.45
C ASN A 152 -11.36 9.57 -15.54
N ILE A 153 -10.21 8.93 -15.36
CA ILE A 153 -9.09 9.48 -14.59
C ILE A 153 -8.11 10.17 -15.55
N PRO A 154 -8.06 11.51 -15.57
CA PRO A 154 -7.20 12.27 -16.47
C PRO A 154 -5.72 12.17 -16.05
N ILE A 155 -4.78 12.40 -16.98
CA ILE A 155 -3.33 12.33 -16.70
C ILE A 155 -2.90 13.42 -15.70
N GLU A 156 -3.57 14.57 -15.75
CA GLU A 156 -3.39 15.72 -14.88
C GLU A 156 -3.61 15.37 -13.41
N PHE A 157 -4.48 14.40 -13.12
CA PHE A 157 -4.70 13.89 -11.76
C PHE A 157 -3.41 13.26 -11.20
N TRP A 158 -2.76 12.39 -11.97
CA TRP A 158 -1.52 11.73 -11.56
C TRP A 158 -0.35 12.70 -11.45
N LEU A 159 -0.28 13.69 -12.35
CA LEU A 159 0.69 14.78 -12.28
C LEU A 159 0.53 15.58 -10.97
N GLY A 160 -0.70 16.01 -10.67
CA GLY A 160 -1.02 16.74 -9.44
C GLY A 160 -0.69 15.91 -8.18
N LEU A 161 -1.09 14.64 -8.16
CA LEU A 161 -0.82 13.74 -7.02
C LEU A 161 0.68 13.49 -6.83
N GLY A 162 1.44 13.26 -7.90
CA GLY A 162 2.88 13.04 -7.83
C GLY A 162 3.65 14.29 -7.36
N ILE A 163 3.29 15.47 -7.86
CA ILE A 163 3.92 16.73 -7.43
C ILE A 163 3.60 17.02 -5.97
N THR A 164 2.33 16.91 -5.56
CA THR A 164 1.91 17.18 -4.18
C THR A 164 2.57 16.23 -3.19
N THR A 165 2.64 14.93 -3.49
CA THR A 165 3.32 13.95 -2.63
C THR A 165 4.82 14.23 -2.52
N ALA A 166 5.50 14.53 -3.63
CA ALA A 166 6.92 14.91 -3.60
C ALA A 166 7.18 16.17 -2.75
N LEU A 167 6.32 17.18 -2.88
CA LEU A 167 6.39 18.41 -2.08
C LEU A 167 6.13 18.15 -0.61
N LEU A 168 5.10 17.38 -0.26
CA LEU A 168 4.76 17.08 1.13
C LEU A 168 5.91 16.34 1.84
N ILE A 169 6.49 15.33 1.19
CA ILE A 169 7.64 14.59 1.74
C ILE A 169 8.85 15.51 1.90
N SER A 170 9.11 16.36 0.90
CA SER A 170 10.25 17.29 0.92
C SER A 170 10.09 18.39 1.96
N ILE A 171 8.89 18.94 2.16
CA ILE A 171 8.61 19.96 3.18
C ILE A 171 8.73 19.34 4.57
N PHE A 172 8.15 18.16 4.78
CA PHE A 172 8.29 17.43 6.04
C PHE A 172 9.76 17.16 6.37
N ALA A 173 10.60 16.86 5.38
CA ALA A 173 12.02 16.71 5.58
C ALA A 173 12.72 17.98 6.09
N LEU A 174 12.27 19.15 5.65
CA LEU A 174 12.89 20.43 6.00
C LEU A 174 12.49 20.94 7.39
N THR A 175 11.30 20.58 7.87
CA THR A 175 10.79 21.00 9.18
C THR A 175 11.42 20.25 10.37
N PHE A 176 12.00 19.07 10.16
CA PHE A 176 12.71 18.29 11.19
C PHE A 176 14.23 18.31 10.95
#